data_AF-A0A3L0W0K7-F1
#
_entry.id   AF-A0A3L0W0K7-F1
#
_cell.length_a   1.000
_cell.length_b   1.000
_cell.length_c   1.000
_cell.angle_alpha   90.00
_cell.angle_beta   90.00
_cell.angle_gamma   90.00
#
_symmetry.space_group_name_H-M   'P 1'
#
loop_
_entity.id
_entity.type
_entity.pdbx_description
1 polymer ?
#
loop_
_entity_poly.entity_id
_entity_poly.type
_entity_poly.pdbx_seq_one_letter_code
_entity_poly.pdbx_strand_id
1 'polypeptide(L)'
;MMAIDILEAQQLAGAALGLEESQLDEVLNDDEALDRMLKKRFGVKLDTFAVIARALLPLTPAVRSDADERAYHAFVAHSNGRQFTITKQVVNSGV
;
A
#
# COMPACT_ATOMS: atom_id res chain seq x y z
N MET A 1 3.96 9.55 -14.33
CA MET A 1 3.26 9.53 -13.03
C MET A 1 2.59 8.16 -12.93
N MET A 2 3.17 7.21 -12.19
CA MET A 2 2.56 5.89 -12.05
C MET A 2 1.57 5.94 -10.89
N ALA A 3 0.32 5.59 -11.16
CA ALA A 3 -0.69 5.37 -10.13
C ALA A 3 -0.29 4.15 -9.29
N ILE A 4 -0.70 4.10 -8.01
CA ILE A 4 -0.71 2.85 -7.26
C ILE A 4 -1.55 1.87 -8.08
N ASP A 5 -0.97 0.75 -8.48
CA ASP A 5 -1.71 -0.23 -9.26
C ASP A 5 -2.71 -0.98 -8.39
N ILE A 6 -3.62 -1.71 -9.02
CA ILE A 6 -4.72 -2.36 -8.27
C ILE A 6 -4.20 -3.41 -7.29
N LEU A 7 -3.10 -4.10 -7.61
CA LEU A 7 -2.50 -5.11 -6.76
C LEU A 7 -1.81 -4.45 -5.55
N GLU A 8 -1.05 -3.39 -5.77
CA GLU A 8 -0.44 -2.58 -4.70
C GLU A 8 -1.53 -2.01 -3.76
N ALA A 9 -2.64 -1.54 -4.32
CA ALA A 9 -3.78 -1.04 -3.54
C ALA A 9 -4.42 -2.15 -2.69
N GLN A 10 -4.59 -3.34 -3.27
CA GLN A 10 -5.15 -4.49 -2.54
C GLN A 10 -4.21 -4.97 -1.43
N GLN A 11 -2.90 -5.04 -1.70
CA GLN A 11 -1.89 -5.40 -0.70
C GLN A 11 -1.84 -4.39 0.46
N LEU A 12 -1.88 -3.10 0.13
CA LEU A 12 -1.91 -2.04 1.14
C LEU A 12 -3.21 -2.07 1.95
N ALA A 13 -4.35 -2.32 1.32
CA ALA A 13 -5.62 -2.48 1.99
C ALA A 13 -5.61 -3.70 2.94
N GLY A 14 -5.07 -4.84 2.48
CA GLY A 14 -4.90 -6.03 3.30
C GLY A 14 -4.05 -5.77 4.54
N ALA A 15 -2.89 -5.15 4.36
CA ALA A 15 -2.01 -4.77 5.46
C ALA A 15 -2.70 -3.78 6.43
N ALA A 16 -3.43 -2.78 5.93
CA ALA A 16 -4.17 -1.82 6.75
C ALA A 16 -5.34 -2.45 7.53
N LEU A 17 -5.92 -3.53 7.00
CA LEU A 17 -6.94 -4.34 7.66
C LEU A 17 -6.35 -5.36 8.65
N GLY A 18 -5.02 -5.51 8.68
CA GLY A 18 -4.33 -6.50 9.52
C GLY A 18 -4.50 -7.93 9.02
N LEU A 19 -4.67 -8.11 7.71
CA LEU A 19 -4.74 -9.43 7.09
C LEU A 19 -3.33 -10.01 6.92
N GLU A 20 -3.19 -11.28 7.26
CA GLU A 20 -2.03 -12.07 6.86
C GLU A 20 -2.05 -12.32 5.34
N GLU A 21 -0.87 -12.57 4.76
CA GLU A 21 -0.71 -12.79 3.31
C GLU A 21 -1.62 -13.90 2.78
N SER A 22 -1.77 -15.00 3.52
CA SER A 22 -2.67 -16.11 3.14
C SER A 22 -4.14 -15.72 3.17
N GLN A 23 -4.55 -14.81 4.06
CA GLN A 23 -5.92 -14.31 4.11
C GLN A 23 -6.18 -13.30 3.01
N LEU A 24 -5.17 -12.53 2.64
CA LEU A 24 -5.24 -11.61 1.53
C LEU A 24 -5.44 -12.39 0.22
N ASP A 25 -4.72 -13.49 -0.02
CA ASP A 25 -4.90 -14.31 -1.22
C ASP A 25 -6.32 -14.87 -1.36
N GLU A 26 -6.94 -15.29 -0.25
CA GLU A 26 -8.33 -15.75 -0.25
C GLU A 26 -9.31 -14.60 -0.57
N VAL A 27 -9.06 -13.42 -0.01
CA VAL A 27 -9.89 -12.22 -0.21
C VAL A 27 -9.72 -11.62 -1.61
N LEU A 28 -8.53 -11.74 -2.21
CA LEU A 28 -8.24 -11.31 -3.58
C LEU A 28 -9.02 -12.11 -4.63
N ASN A 29 -9.43 -13.34 -4.30
CA ASN A 29 -10.25 -14.18 -5.17
C ASN A 29 -11.75 -13.85 -5.08
N ASP A 30 -12.18 -13.00 -4.14
CA ASP A 30 -13.53 -12.45 -4.03
C ASP A 30 -13.47 -10.93 -4.20
N ASP A 31 -13.76 -10.48 -5.42
CA ASP A 31 -13.69 -9.07 -5.84
C ASP A 31 -14.45 -8.09 -4.91
N GLU A 32 -15.46 -8.55 -4.16
CA GLU A 32 -16.23 -7.71 -3.25
C GLU A 32 -15.82 -7.84 -1.78
N ALA A 33 -15.09 -8.88 -1.40
CA ALA A 33 -14.73 -9.13 0.00
C ALA A 33 -13.92 -7.97 0.58
N LEU A 34 -12.89 -7.54 -0.14
CA LEU A 34 -12.01 -6.46 0.32
C LEU A 34 -12.78 -5.14 0.46
N ASP A 35 -13.66 -4.84 -0.49
CA ASP A 35 -14.53 -3.66 -0.49
C ASP A 35 -15.47 -3.64 0.72
N ARG A 36 -16.06 -4.80 1.07
CA ARG A 36 -16.90 -4.93 2.26
C ARG A 36 -16.10 -4.70 3.54
N MET A 37 -14.88 -5.23 3.62
CA MET A 37 -14.00 -5.04 4.79
C MET A 37 -13.56 -3.59 4.95
N LEU A 38 -13.09 -2.96 3.88
CA LEU A 38 -12.71 -1.55 3.86
C LEU A 38 -13.89 -0.64 4.22
N LYS A 39 -15.09 -0.92 3.69
CA LYS A 39 -16.28 -0.15 4.00
C LYS A 39 -16.66 -0.27 5.48
N LYS A 40 -16.53 -1.46 6.07
CA LYS A 40 -16.80 -1.69 7.49
C LYS A 40 -15.78 -0.99 8.40
N ARG A 41 -14.50 -1.01 8.04
CA ARG A 41 -13.40 -0.50 8.89
C ARG A 41 -13.17 1.00 8.75
N PHE A 42 -13.21 1.50 7.51
CA PHE A 42 -12.79 2.85 7.14
C PHE A 42 -13.90 3.64 6.42
N GLY A 43 -15.04 3.03 6.11
CA GLY A 43 -16.15 3.71 5.42
C GLY A 43 -15.92 3.93 3.92
N VAL A 44 -14.88 3.33 3.33
CA VAL A 44 -14.47 3.54 1.94
C VAL A 44 -14.38 2.24 1.15
N LYS A 45 -14.41 2.32 -0.18
CA LYS A 45 -14.09 1.22 -1.10
C LYS A 45 -12.60 1.25 -1.49
N LEU A 46 -12.13 0.18 -2.11
CA LEU A 46 -10.75 0.02 -2.59
C LEU A 46 -10.28 1.20 -3.46
N ASP A 47 -11.10 1.65 -4.41
CA ASP A 47 -10.74 2.78 -5.28
C ASP A 47 -10.47 4.07 -4.48
N THR A 48 -11.32 4.35 -3.50
CA THR A 48 -11.17 5.53 -2.64
C THR A 48 -9.98 5.36 -1.70
N PHE A 49 -9.78 4.15 -1.17
CA PHE A 49 -8.62 3.81 -0.36
C PHE A 49 -7.31 4.02 -1.15
N ALA A 50 -7.24 3.58 -2.40
CA ALA A 50 -6.08 3.76 -3.28
C ALA A 50 -5.78 5.26 -3.53
N VAL A 51 -6.82 6.07 -3.73
CA VAL A 51 -6.68 7.53 -3.87
C VAL A 51 -6.12 8.17 -2.60
N ILE A 52 -6.64 7.77 -1.43
CA ILE A 52 -6.16 8.27 -0.13
C ILE A 52 -4.71 7.85 0.09
N ALA A 53 -4.39 6.57 -0.11
CA ALA A 53 -3.04 6.03 0.02
C ALA A 53 -2.06 6.80 -0.87
N ARG A 54 -2.42 7.07 -2.12
CA ARG A 54 -1.60 7.88 -3.03
C ARG A 54 -1.38 9.30 -2.52
N ALA A 55 -2.41 9.93 -1.95
CA ALA A 55 -2.29 11.26 -1.38
C ALA A 55 -1.41 11.30 -0.13
N LEU A 56 -1.38 10.20 0.64
CA LEU A 56 -0.56 10.07 1.84
C LEU A 56 0.87 9.62 1.55
N LEU A 57 1.14 8.97 0.41
CA LEU A 57 2.46 8.44 0.07
C LEU A 57 3.58 9.50 0.23
N PRO A 58 3.46 10.76 -0.28
CA PRO A 58 4.50 11.79 -0.13
C PRO A 58 4.73 12.26 1.31
N LEU A 59 3.83 11.91 2.23
CA LEU A 59 3.92 12.27 3.63
C LEU A 59 4.58 11.17 4.48
N THR A 60 4.86 10.00 3.90
CA THR A 60 5.63 8.95 4.57
C THR A 60 7.07 9.42 4.81
N PRO A 61 7.75 8.97 5.88
CA PRO A 61 9.16 9.27 6.05
C PRO A 61 9.98 8.77 4.85
N ALA A 62 10.89 9.61 4.36
CA ALA A 62 11.79 9.22 3.27
C ALA A 62 12.81 8.20 3.78
N VAL A 63 12.97 7.10 3.04
CA VAL A 63 13.98 6.06 3.30
C VAL A 63 14.95 6.02 2.12
N ARG A 64 16.25 5.99 2.42
CA ARG A 64 17.29 5.87 1.39
C ARG A 64 17.49 4.41 1.03
N SER A 65 17.56 4.13 -0.26
CA SER A 65 17.85 2.79 -0.78
C SER A 65 19.34 2.64 -1.03
N ASP A 66 19.95 1.59 -0.45
CA ASP A 66 21.38 1.30 -0.65
C ASP A 66 21.68 0.75 -2.05
N ALA A 67 20.67 0.27 -2.77
CA ALA A 67 20.84 -0.32 -4.10
C ALA A 67 21.06 0.72 -5.20
N ASP A 68 20.50 1.92 -5.04
CA ASP A 68 20.50 2.97 -6.07
C ASP A 68 20.72 4.40 -5.52
N GLU A 69 21.02 4.52 -4.23
CA GLU A 69 21.28 5.75 -3.46
C GLU A 69 20.13 6.78 -3.44
N ARG A 70 18.97 6.45 -4.00
CA ARG A 70 17.80 7.32 -4.07
C ARG A 70 16.99 7.28 -2.78
N ALA A 71 16.34 8.40 -2.46
CA ALA A 71 15.38 8.48 -1.39
C ALA A 71 13.97 8.17 -1.91
N TYR A 72 13.21 7.40 -1.14
CA TYR A 72 11.87 6.96 -1.47
C TYR A 72 10.90 7.26 -0.34
N HIS A 73 9.71 7.74 -0.70
CA HIS A 73 8.52 7.62 0.12
C HIS A 73 7.89 6.26 -0.14
N ALA A 74 7.56 5.49 0.90
CA ALA A 74 7.11 4.11 0.73
C ALA A 74 6.10 3.68 1.80
N PHE A 75 5.13 2.86 1.38
CA PHE A 75 4.41 1.98 2.29
C PHE A 75 5.09 0.63 2.35
N VAL A 76 5.29 0.13 3.56
CA VAL A 76 5.98 -1.13 3.83
C VAL A 76 5.08 -2.03 4.64
N ALA A 77 5.18 -3.34 4.40
CA ALA A 77 4.56 -4.35 5.23
C ALA A 77 5.63 -5.25 5.85
N HIS A 78 5.26 -5.86 6.98
CA HIS A 78 6.07 -6.85 7.66
C HIS A 78 5.31 -8.18 7.61
N SER A 79 5.93 -9.21 7.03
CA SER A 79 5.41 -10.58 7.03
C SER A 79 6.56 -11.52 7.35
N ASN A 80 6.33 -12.48 8.26
CA ASN A 80 7.31 -13.52 8.62
C ASN A 80 8.72 -12.97 8.99
N GLY A 81 8.76 -11.84 9.72
CA GLY A 81 10.01 -11.19 10.12
C GLY A 81 10.78 -10.51 8.99
N ARG A 82 10.19 -10.42 7.79
CA ARG A 82 10.75 -9.70 6.63
C ARG A 82 9.94 -8.45 6.36
N GLN A 83 10.64 -7.37 6.03
CA GLN A 83 10.04 -6.14 5.56
C GLN A 83 10.08 -6.12 4.02
N PHE A 84 8.96 -5.77 3.40
CA PHE A 84 8.89 -5.57 1.96
C PHE A 84 8.15 -4.28 1.63
N THR A 85 8.50 -3.70 0.49
CA THR A 85 7.84 -2.49 -0.03
C THR A 85 6.59 -2.90 -0.78
N ILE A 86 5.45 -2.29 -0.45
CA ILE A 86 4.21 -2.47 -1.21
C ILE A 86 4.19 -1.51 -2.38
N THR A 87 4.34 -0.21 -2.10
CA THR A 87 4.40 0.83 -3.14
C THR A 87 5.38 1.92 -2.70
N LYS A 88 6.06 2.52 -3.68
CA LYS A 88 7.04 3.58 -3.43
C LYS A 88 7.03 4.63 -4.52
N GLN A 89 7.44 5.85 -4.17
CA GLN A 89 7.75 6.91 -5.11
C GLN A 89 9.07 7.58 -4.73
N VAL A 90 9.83 8.01 -5.73
CA VAL A 90 11.06 8.77 -5.51
C VAL A 90 10.71 10.08 -4.81
N VAL A 91 11.52 10.47 -3.84
CA VAL A 91 11.45 11.82 -3.25
C VAL A 91 11.94 12.80 -4.31
N ASN A 92 11.00 13.47 -4.97
CA ASN A 92 11.33 14.62 -5.80
C ASN A 92 11.61 15.78 -4.86
N SER A 93 12.89 16.07 -4.63
CA SER A 93 13.30 17.33 -4.02
C SER A 93 12.92 18.42 -5.01
N GLY A 94 11.81 19.11 -4.78
CA GLY A 94 11.47 20.29 -5.55
C GLY A 94 12.62 21.27 -5.44
N VAL A 95 13.29 21.53 -6.56
CA VAL A 95 14.07 22.76 -6.77
C VAL A 95 13.10 23.82 -7.26
#